data_AF-D9VL88-F1
#
_entry.id   AF-D9VL88-F1
#
_cell.length_a   1.000
_cell.length_b   1.000
_cell.length_c   1.000
_cell.angle_alpha   90.00
_cell.angle_beta   90.00
_cell.angle_gamma   90.00
#
_symmetry.space_group_name_H-M   'P 1'
#
loop_
_entity.id
_entity.type
_entity.pdbx_description
1 polymer ?
#
loop_
_entity_poly.entity_id
_entity_poly.type
_entity_poly.pdbx_seq_one_letter_code
_entity_poly.pdbx_strand_id
1 'polypeptide(L)'
;MFVFVCAGCDAGLTVPLSPVELPVHAHQKYGNGIQLPVLMEPGTFAVEPEPWGPPWRRWEEVDPDEAAARGIHVPVHAVSDGAPGAIAIAPGDTRGTVLLPGRGGGYCCGLDWGDGPNMACEACGLPVASRIDDCSLWQAVWFAPDAVHRLPVAPADDAESDVSSWAELLEEGRATPPVEPITSWASLRGLDHWWSWSPRWEAAAGRALAHLLAAADGRPVTVPGGLAAEVFQRALDALLPAAGPARRAVLAGPGLPAPDADADMVLVPTHPQTGVPWSPAGPAASAYRVPLPFGVWKWMAFPERQLGLPASGTMPDGVLRDDPPAPRPDHLFRADAGTFHHTLVRLLAARGPRLREILDNLTDHMRAGLF
;
A
#
# COMPACT_ATOMS: atom_id res chain seq x y z
N MET A 1 -13.06 -3.84 19.80
CA MET A 1 -13.81 -3.47 18.57
C MET A 1 -14.47 -2.11 18.74
N PHE A 2 -14.82 -1.44 17.64
CA PHE A 2 -15.39 -0.10 17.63
C PHE A 2 -16.56 0.00 16.66
N VAL A 3 -17.52 0.87 16.96
CA VAL A 3 -18.54 1.31 15.99
C VAL A 3 -18.36 2.80 15.76
N PHE A 4 -18.65 3.24 14.54
CA PHE A 4 -18.73 4.66 14.22
C PHE A 4 -20.18 5.10 14.22
N VAL A 5 -20.46 6.21 14.88
CA VAL A 5 -21.79 6.83 14.96
C VAL A 5 -21.77 8.23 14.37
N CYS A 6 -22.91 8.72 13.92
CA CYS A 6 -23.04 10.07 13.37
C CYS A 6 -22.86 11.13 14.46
N ALA A 7 -21.99 12.12 14.25
CA ALA A 7 -21.77 13.21 15.21
C ALA A 7 -23.00 14.12 15.41
N GLY A 8 -23.96 14.11 14.47
CA GLY A 8 -25.17 14.95 14.55
C GLY A 8 -26.35 14.31 15.30
N CYS A 9 -26.42 12.98 15.38
CA CYS A 9 -27.59 12.29 15.94
C CYS A 9 -27.30 10.94 16.62
N ASP A 10 -26.03 10.55 16.74
CA ASP A 10 -25.57 9.30 17.36
C ASP A 10 -26.07 8.00 16.70
N ALA A 11 -26.70 8.08 15.53
CA ALA A 11 -27.09 6.90 14.76
C ALA A 11 -25.86 6.08 14.35
N GLY A 12 -25.93 4.75 14.51
CA GLY A 12 -24.86 3.84 14.10
C GLY A 12 -24.65 3.83 12.59
N LEU A 13 -23.40 4.03 12.16
CA LEU A 13 -23.00 4.14 10.76
C LEU A 13 -22.21 2.92 10.25
N THR A 14 -21.79 2.04 11.16
CA THR A 14 -21.01 0.85 10.82
C THR A 14 -21.45 -0.37 11.63
N VAL A 15 -21.09 -1.56 11.14
CA VAL A 15 -20.96 -2.75 11.99
C VAL A 15 -19.78 -2.57 12.97
N PRO A 16 -19.60 -3.45 13.99
CA PRO A 16 -18.39 -3.46 14.80
C PRO A 16 -17.13 -3.76 13.97
N LEU A 17 -16.09 -2.93 14.13
CA LEU A 17 -14.84 -2.99 13.37
C LEU A 17 -13.61 -3.10 14.27
N SER A 18 -12.54 -3.69 13.74
CA SER A 18 -11.23 -3.77 14.38
C SER A 18 -10.23 -2.82 13.72
N PRO A 19 -9.38 -2.11 14.49
CA PRO A 19 -8.39 -1.21 13.93
C PRO A 19 -7.28 -1.99 13.22
N VAL A 20 -6.85 -1.48 12.07
CA VAL A 20 -5.68 -1.95 11.33
C VAL A 20 -4.86 -0.77 10.80
N GLU A 21 -3.65 -1.04 10.34
CA GLU A 21 -2.82 -0.06 9.65
C GLU A 21 -3.40 0.28 8.28
N LEU A 22 -3.29 1.55 7.88
CA LEU A 22 -3.71 1.96 6.54
C LEU A 22 -2.87 1.25 5.47
N PRO A 23 -3.48 0.54 4.51
CA PRO A 23 -2.71 -0.11 3.45
C PRO A 23 -1.89 0.90 2.65
N VAL A 24 -0.64 0.55 2.34
CA VAL A 24 0.28 1.42 1.57
C VAL A 24 -0.27 1.86 0.21
N HIS A 25 -1.20 1.08 -0.36
CA HIS A 25 -1.85 1.35 -1.63
C HIS A 25 -3.13 2.18 -1.52
N ALA A 26 -3.47 2.73 -0.33
CA ALA A 26 -4.72 3.44 -0.11
C ALA A 26 -4.98 4.61 -1.08
N HIS A 27 -3.92 5.33 -1.45
CA HIS A 27 -3.98 6.46 -2.40
C HIS A 27 -3.41 6.13 -3.78
N GLN A 28 -3.11 4.85 -4.03
CA GLN A 28 -2.63 4.41 -5.32
C GLN A 28 -3.71 4.62 -6.38
N LYS A 29 -3.34 5.27 -7.48
CA LYS A 29 -4.14 5.31 -8.71
C LYS A 29 -3.59 4.26 -9.65
N TYR A 30 -4.42 3.31 -10.08
CA TYR A 30 -3.94 2.17 -10.85
C TYR A 30 -4.73 1.98 -12.14
N GLY A 31 -4.04 2.17 -13.27
CA GLY A 31 -4.61 2.02 -14.61
C GLY A 31 -5.85 2.90 -14.86
N ASN A 32 -6.60 2.54 -15.89
CA ASN A 32 -7.89 3.15 -16.20
C ASN A 32 -8.81 2.03 -16.72
N GLY A 33 -10.06 2.00 -16.24
CA GLY A 33 -11.03 0.98 -16.63
C GLY A 33 -10.76 -0.38 -15.97
N ILE A 34 -10.05 -0.41 -14.83
CA ILE A 34 -9.75 -1.63 -14.07
C ILE A 34 -10.70 -1.71 -12.88
N GLN A 35 -11.19 -2.91 -12.58
CA GLN A 35 -11.93 -3.14 -11.35
C GLN A 35 -10.97 -3.50 -10.23
N LEU A 36 -10.50 -2.48 -9.50
CA LEU A 36 -9.71 -2.71 -8.29
C LEU A 36 -10.58 -3.32 -7.19
N PRO A 37 -10.02 -4.22 -6.35
CA PRO A 37 -10.74 -4.80 -5.23
C PRO A 37 -10.94 -3.78 -4.11
N VAL A 38 -11.69 -4.20 -3.08
CA VAL A 38 -11.89 -3.40 -1.87
C VAL A 38 -10.55 -3.18 -1.15
N LEU A 39 -10.31 -1.93 -0.75
CA LEU A 39 -9.10 -1.50 -0.04
C LEU A 39 -8.93 -2.24 1.29
N MET A 40 -9.99 -2.25 2.09
CA MET A 40 -10.00 -2.75 3.45
C MET A 40 -10.59 -4.16 3.53
N GLU A 41 -10.04 -4.99 4.41
CA GLU A 41 -10.66 -6.27 4.75
C GLU A 41 -11.99 -6.01 5.49
N PRO A 42 -13.07 -6.74 5.18
CA PRO A 42 -14.34 -6.59 5.88
C PRO A 42 -14.19 -6.75 7.40
N GLY A 43 -14.88 -5.92 8.17
CA GLY A 43 -14.78 -5.90 9.63
C GLY A 43 -13.57 -5.13 10.17
N THR A 44 -12.82 -4.41 9.32
CA THR A 44 -11.66 -3.61 9.72
C THR A 44 -11.83 -2.14 9.38
N PHE A 45 -11.07 -1.29 10.07
CA PHE A 45 -10.93 0.12 9.70
C PHE A 45 -9.49 0.60 9.88
N ALA A 46 -9.09 1.57 9.07
CA ALA A 46 -7.85 2.30 9.21
C ALA A 46 -8.12 3.80 9.32
N VAL A 47 -7.21 4.52 9.98
CA VAL A 47 -7.25 5.98 10.08
C VAL A 47 -6.13 6.53 9.21
N GLU A 48 -6.46 7.49 8.35
CA GLU A 48 -5.49 8.29 7.60
C GLU A 48 -4.82 9.30 8.55
N PRO A 49 -3.53 9.13 8.88
CA PRO A 49 -2.86 10.08 9.76
C PRO A 49 -2.60 11.44 9.10
N GLU A 50 -2.52 11.51 7.77
CA GLU A 50 -2.15 12.71 7.04
C GLU A 50 -3.38 13.52 6.58
N PRO A 51 -3.24 14.85 6.44
CA PRO A 51 -4.18 15.63 5.65
C PRO A 51 -4.33 15.04 4.24
N TRP A 52 -5.55 14.68 3.85
CA TRP A 52 -5.84 14.17 2.51
C TRP A 52 -7.16 14.71 1.96
N GLY A 53 -7.19 14.92 0.65
CA GLY A 53 -8.34 15.46 -0.07
C GLY A 53 -8.31 16.99 -0.21
N PRO A 54 -9.36 17.59 -0.79
CA PRO A 54 -9.45 19.04 -0.94
C PRO A 54 -9.62 19.75 0.42
N PRO A 55 -9.27 21.05 0.50
CA PRO A 55 -8.66 21.85 -0.57
C PRO A 55 -7.17 21.52 -0.76
N TRP A 56 -6.66 21.74 -1.96
CA TRP A 56 -5.26 21.55 -2.32
C TRP A 56 -4.58 22.90 -2.51
N ARG A 57 -3.48 23.16 -1.80
CA ARG A 57 -2.61 24.33 -2.03
C ARG A 57 -1.42 23.95 -2.88
N ARG A 58 -1.01 24.85 -3.78
CA ARG A 58 0.21 24.61 -4.55
C ARG A 58 1.42 24.69 -3.64
N TRP A 59 2.49 23.97 -3.99
CA TRP A 59 3.72 23.99 -3.19
C TRP A 59 4.28 25.41 -3.00
N GLU A 60 4.20 26.27 -4.01
CA GLU A 60 4.70 27.64 -3.92
C GLU A 60 3.95 28.52 -2.91
N GLU A 61 2.75 28.08 -2.50
CA GLU A 61 1.88 28.76 -1.52
C GLU A 61 2.08 28.23 -0.08
N VAL A 62 2.84 27.14 0.08
CA VAL A 62 3.08 26.50 1.38
C VAL A 62 4.42 26.97 1.91
N ASP A 63 4.44 27.43 3.16
CA ASP A 63 5.69 27.82 3.81
C ASP A 63 6.61 26.59 3.96
N PRO A 64 7.93 26.70 3.67
CA PRO A 64 8.84 25.56 3.78
C PRO A 64 8.90 24.91 5.18
N ASP A 65 8.74 25.69 6.25
CA ASP A 65 8.72 25.17 7.62
C ASP A 65 7.38 24.47 7.90
N GLU A 66 6.27 24.99 7.35
CA GLU A 66 4.97 24.31 7.36
C GLU A 66 5.05 22.95 6.65
N ALA A 67 5.62 22.91 5.44
CA ALA A 67 5.80 21.67 4.69
C ALA A 67 6.68 20.66 5.45
N ALA A 68 7.78 21.13 6.06
CA ALA A 68 8.67 20.28 6.85
C ALA A 68 7.98 19.75 8.12
N ALA A 69 7.14 20.55 8.79
CA ALA A 69 6.33 20.12 9.92
C ALA A 69 5.29 19.06 9.53
N ARG A 70 4.79 19.12 8.30
CA ARG A 70 3.94 18.08 7.67
C ARG A 70 4.75 16.90 7.12
N GLY A 71 6.07 16.87 7.33
CA GLY A 71 6.95 15.79 6.89
C GLY A 71 7.19 15.76 5.38
N ILE A 72 7.03 16.87 4.65
CA ILE A 72 7.33 16.98 3.22
C ILE A 72 8.62 17.79 3.07
N HIS A 73 9.62 17.22 2.43
CA HIS A 73 10.99 17.76 2.45
C HIS A 73 11.49 18.31 1.11
N VAL A 74 10.72 18.11 0.05
CA VAL A 74 11.02 18.56 -1.32
C VAL A 74 9.74 18.99 -2.02
N PRO A 75 9.84 19.79 -3.11
CA PRO A 75 8.67 20.25 -3.85
C PRO A 75 7.76 19.13 -4.34
N VAL A 76 6.46 19.35 -4.23
CA VAL A 76 5.40 18.50 -4.78
C VAL A 76 4.46 19.36 -5.62
N HIS A 77 3.54 18.75 -6.37
CA HIS A 77 2.58 19.54 -7.16
C HIS A 77 1.62 20.34 -6.27
N ALA A 78 1.08 19.69 -5.25
CA ALA A 78 0.16 20.30 -4.29
C ALA A 78 0.21 19.57 -2.94
N VAL A 79 -0.13 20.29 -1.88
CA VAL A 79 -0.28 19.77 -0.52
C VAL A 79 -1.76 19.82 -0.16
N SER A 80 -2.26 18.73 0.44
CA SER A 80 -3.63 18.69 0.95
C SER A 80 -3.75 19.48 2.25
N ASP A 81 -4.80 20.28 2.37
CA ASP A 81 -5.30 20.86 3.62
C ASP A 81 -6.61 20.19 4.07
N GLY A 82 -6.90 19.00 3.56
CA GLY A 82 -8.00 18.18 4.05
C GLY A 82 -7.80 17.82 5.53
N ALA A 83 -8.89 17.52 6.23
CA ALA A 83 -8.81 17.13 7.63
C ALA A 83 -8.05 15.79 7.78
N PRO A 84 -7.02 15.70 8.63
CA PRO A 84 -6.43 14.42 8.97
C PRO A 84 -7.40 13.57 9.79
N GLY A 85 -7.18 12.26 9.86
CA GLY A 85 -7.99 11.35 10.65
C GLY A 85 -9.19 10.75 9.92
N ALA A 86 -9.25 10.88 8.59
CA ALA A 86 -10.29 10.22 7.80
C ALA A 86 -10.26 8.70 8.03
N ILE A 87 -11.43 8.07 8.13
CA ILE A 87 -11.52 6.66 8.49
C ILE A 87 -11.92 5.84 7.26
N ALA A 88 -11.02 4.95 6.81
CA ALA A 88 -11.26 4.01 5.73
C ALA A 88 -11.91 2.72 6.24
N ILE A 89 -12.96 2.27 5.57
CA ILE A 89 -13.60 0.96 5.80
C ILE A 89 -13.96 0.29 4.47
N ALA A 90 -14.29 -1.00 4.53
CA ALA A 90 -14.89 -1.68 3.38
C ALA A 90 -16.31 -1.12 3.13
N PRO A 91 -16.73 -0.88 1.88
CA PRO A 91 -18.07 -0.36 1.60
C PRO A 91 -19.21 -1.20 2.20
N GLY A 92 -19.03 -2.53 2.28
CA GLY A 92 -20.01 -3.46 2.86
C GLY A 92 -20.22 -3.33 4.37
N ASP A 93 -19.33 -2.63 5.08
CA ASP A 93 -19.42 -2.45 6.54
C ASP A 93 -20.25 -1.22 6.94
N THR A 94 -20.71 -0.43 5.97
CA THR A 94 -21.57 0.73 6.20
C THR A 94 -23.00 0.34 6.57
N ARG A 95 -23.63 1.12 7.44
CA ARG A 95 -25.03 0.98 7.89
C ARG A 95 -25.66 2.37 8.04
N GLY A 96 -26.97 2.49 7.86
CA GLY A 96 -27.68 3.75 8.15
C GLY A 96 -27.17 4.97 7.37
N THR A 97 -26.64 4.73 6.17
CA THR A 97 -26.12 5.77 5.26
C THR A 97 -26.77 5.69 3.89
N VAL A 98 -27.02 6.83 3.28
CA VAL A 98 -27.56 6.96 1.93
C VAL A 98 -26.62 7.75 1.03
N LEU A 99 -26.56 7.41 -0.26
CA LEU A 99 -25.85 8.23 -1.24
C LEU A 99 -26.59 9.55 -1.47
N LEU A 100 -25.84 10.65 -1.55
CA LEU A 100 -26.38 11.98 -1.85
C LEU A 100 -26.48 12.16 -3.37
N PRO A 101 -27.70 12.32 -3.93
CA PRO A 101 -27.87 12.53 -5.37
C PRO A 101 -27.11 13.76 -5.87
N GLY A 102 -26.46 13.64 -7.02
CA GLY A 102 -25.70 14.75 -7.63
C GLY A 102 -24.37 15.08 -6.93
N ARG A 103 -23.99 14.35 -5.88
CA ARG A 103 -22.68 14.51 -5.19
C ARG A 103 -21.71 13.37 -5.48
N GLY A 104 -22.09 12.44 -6.33
CA GLY A 104 -21.21 11.36 -6.79
C GLY A 104 -20.22 11.84 -7.83
N GLY A 105 -19.35 12.79 -7.47
CA GLY A 105 -18.19 13.15 -8.29
C GLY A 105 -17.44 11.89 -8.76
N GLY A 106 -16.70 11.99 -9.86
CA GLY A 106 -16.11 10.82 -10.50
C GLY A 106 -15.48 11.14 -11.84
N TYR A 107 -14.52 10.30 -12.26
CA TYR A 107 -14.16 10.19 -13.67
C TYR A 107 -15.20 9.32 -14.40
N CYS A 108 -14.84 8.71 -15.53
CA CYS A 108 -15.75 8.06 -16.48
C CYS A 108 -16.69 6.98 -15.91
N CYS A 109 -16.39 6.44 -14.73
CA CYS A 109 -16.71 5.05 -14.45
C CYS A 109 -17.26 4.78 -13.03
N GLY A 110 -17.29 5.75 -12.13
CA GLY A 110 -17.80 5.51 -10.77
C GLY A 110 -17.80 6.73 -9.85
N LEU A 111 -17.83 6.46 -8.55
CA LEU A 111 -17.78 7.48 -7.50
C LEU A 111 -16.33 7.71 -7.08
N ASP A 112 -15.91 8.96 -6.98
CA ASP A 112 -14.64 9.36 -6.41
C ASP A 112 -14.83 10.33 -5.23
N TRP A 113 -13.73 10.94 -4.82
CA TRP A 113 -13.67 11.87 -3.69
C TRP A 113 -14.45 13.17 -3.91
N GLY A 114 -14.74 13.55 -5.16
CA GLY A 114 -15.48 14.76 -5.53
C GLY A 114 -15.00 16.02 -4.82
N ASP A 115 -15.95 16.92 -4.54
CA ASP A 115 -15.75 18.15 -3.74
C ASP A 115 -16.08 17.95 -2.24
N GLY A 116 -16.30 16.71 -1.79
CA GLY A 116 -16.65 16.40 -0.41
C GLY A 116 -17.53 15.15 -0.25
N PRO A 117 -18.10 14.94 0.95
CA PRO A 117 -18.90 13.75 1.26
C PRO A 117 -20.05 13.51 0.27
N ASN A 118 -20.09 12.30 -0.30
CA ASN A 118 -21.13 11.82 -1.21
C ASN A 118 -22.13 10.84 -0.53
N MET A 119 -21.97 10.62 0.78
CA MET A 119 -22.87 9.86 1.65
C MET A 119 -23.33 10.69 2.84
N ALA A 120 -24.59 10.51 3.24
CA ALA A 120 -25.17 11.12 4.43
C ALA A 120 -25.75 10.08 5.39
N CYS A 121 -25.82 10.45 6.67
CA CYS A 121 -26.58 9.71 7.66
C CYS A 121 -28.06 9.67 7.27
N GLU A 122 -28.65 8.47 7.21
CA GLU A 122 -30.05 8.28 6.85
C GLU A 122 -31.01 8.96 7.86
N ALA A 123 -30.63 9.03 9.13
CA ALA A 123 -31.50 9.53 10.20
C ALA A 123 -31.60 11.07 10.26
N CYS A 124 -30.49 11.78 10.03
CA CYS A 124 -30.44 13.24 10.17
C CYS A 124 -30.03 14.00 8.90
N GLY A 125 -29.60 13.29 7.86
CA GLY A 125 -29.15 13.88 6.59
C GLY A 125 -27.77 14.53 6.64
N LEU A 126 -27.04 14.47 7.76
CA LEU A 126 -25.68 15.01 7.85
C LEU A 126 -24.75 14.28 6.85
N PRO A 127 -24.02 14.98 5.98
CA PRO A 127 -22.97 14.36 5.16
C PRO A 127 -21.85 13.81 6.05
N VAL A 128 -21.57 12.51 5.95
CA VAL A 128 -20.67 11.80 6.88
C VAL A 128 -19.51 11.09 6.19
N ALA A 129 -19.61 10.73 4.91
CA ALA A 129 -18.58 9.94 4.24
C ALA A 129 -18.52 10.15 2.72
N SER A 130 -17.43 9.70 2.11
CA SER A 130 -17.27 9.53 0.67
C SER A 130 -17.08 8.06 0.33
N ARG A 131 -17.96 7.51 -0.52
CA ARG A 131 -17.78 6.22 -1.19
C ARG A 131 -16.93 6.40 -2.43
N ILE A 132 -15.91 5.57 -2.56
CA ILE A 132 -15.01 5.46 -3.71
C ILE A 132 -15.28 4.12 -4.39
N ASP A 133 -15.54 4.18 -5.68
CA ASP A 133 -15.91 3.05 -6.55
C ASP A 133 -15.57 3.37 -8.02
N ASP A 134 -14.46 4.08 -8.26
CA ASP A 134 -13.99 4.49 -9.59
C ASP A 134 -12.97 3.47 -10.17
N CYS A 135 -12.91 3.34 -11.49
CA CYS A 135 -12.15 2.32 -12.22
C CYS A 135 -10.61 2.48 -12.20
N SER A 136 -10.11 3.43 -11.40
CA SER A 136 -8.69 3.70 -11.19
C SER A 136 -8.32 3.78 -9.71
N LEU A 137 -9.31 3.62 -8.81
CA LEU A 137 -9.16 3.81 -7.38
C LEU A 137 -9.61 2.57 -6.61
N TRP A 138 -9.00 2.37 -5.45
CA TRP A 138 -9.40 1.29 -4.55
C TRP A 138 -10.78 1.55 -3.97
N GLN A 139 -11.64 0.52 -3.99
CA GLN A 139 -13.00 0.68 -3.48
C GLN A 139 -12.97 0.82 -1.95
N ALA A 140 -13.57 1.87 -1.43
CA ALA A 140 -13.55 2.18 -0.01
C ALA A 140 -14.69 3.13 0.36
N VAL A 141 -15.00 3.18 1.66
CA VAL A 141 -15.75 4.30 2.23
C VAL A 141 -14.85 5.03 3.21
N TRP A 142 -14.80 6.35 3.08
CA TRP A 142 -14.01 7.24 3.91
C TRP A 142 -14.92 8.16 4.72
N PHE A 143 -15.02 7.94 6.03
CA PHE A 143 -15.75 8.86 6.90
C PHE A 143 -14.95 10.14 7.11
N ALA A 144 -15.65 11.27 7.05
CA ALA A 144 -15.11 12.56 7.44
C ALA A 144 -14.89 12.55 8.96
N PRO A 145 -13.67 12.87 9.44
CA PRO A 145 -13.30 12.72 10.85
C PRO A 145 -14.22 13.50 11.79
N ASP A 146 -14.62 14.71 11.37
CA ASP A 146 -15.44 15.61 12.19
C ASP A 146 -16.95 15.29 12.14
N ALA A 147 -17.36 14.37 11.27
CA ALA A 147 -18.77 14.01 11.07
C ALA A 147 -19.17 12.72 11.81
N VAL A 148 -18.21 12.06 12.46
CA VAL A 148 -18.42 10.78 13.15
C VAL A 148 -17.73 10.72 14.51
N HIS A 149 -18.25 9.87 15.39
CA HIS A 149 -17.62 9.54 16.66
C HIS A 149 -17.32 8.05 16.72
N ARG A 150 -16.15 7.71 17.23
CA ARG A 150 -15.71 6.33 17.46
C ARG A 150 -16.09 5.90 18.88
N LEU A 151 -16.93 4.88 19.00
CA LEU A 151 -17.35 4.34 20.29
C LEU A 151 -16.78 2.91 20.49
N PRO A 152 -16.21 2.60 21.66
CA PRO A 152 -15.83 1.23 21.98
C PRO A 152 -17.08 0.36 22.10
N VAL A 153 -17.04 -0.83 21.51
CA VAL A 153 -18.04 -1.87 21.78
C VAL A 153 -17.62 -2.56 23.07
N ALA A 154 -18.53 -2.65 24.06
CA ALA A 154 -18.27 -3.40 25.27
C ALA A 154 -17.85 -4.83 24.90
N PRO A 155 -16.78 -5.39 25.50
CA PRO A 155 -16.41 -6.76 25.22
C PRO A 155 -17.61 -7.64 25.53
N ALA A 156 -18.02 -8.48 24.56
CA ALA A 156 -18.67 -9.72 24.94
C ALA A 156 -17.66 -10.47 25.83
N ASP A 157 -18.12 -11.19 26.85
CA ASP A 157 -17.29 -11.75 27.94
C ASP A 157 -16.08 -12.62 27.50
N ASP A 158 -15.88 -12.88 26.20
CA ASP A 158 -14.77 -13.64 25.60
C ASP A 158 -14.09 -12.97 24.38
N ALA A 159 -14.26 -11.66 24.13
CA ALA A 159 -13.71 -10.98 22.95
C ALA A 159 -12.71 -9.85 23.29
N GLU A 160 -11.58 -10.21 23.90
CA GLU A 160 -10.40 -9.34 23.82
C GLU A 160 -9.90 -9.34 22.36
N SER A 161 -10.01 -8.18 21.72
CA SER A 161 -9.41 -7.90 20.41
C SER A 161 -7.91 -7.74 20.60
N ASP A 162 -7.23 -8.82 20.94
CA ASP A 162 -5.79 -8.81 21.13
C ASP A 162 -5.10 -8.62 19.78
N VAL A 163 -4.11 -7.73 19.78
CA VAL A 163 -3.20 -7.54 18.66
C VAL A 163 -2.46 -8.85 18.48
N SER A 164 -2.58 -9.45 17.29
CA SER A 164 -1.97 -10.73 16.98
C SER A 164 -0.45 -10.64 17.15
N SER A 165 0.15 -11.67 17.73
CA SER A 165 1.60 -11.75 17.81
C SER A 165 2.21 -12.01 16.43
N TRP A 166 3.51 -11.74 16.27
CA TRP A 166 4.23 -12.11 15.04
C TRP A 166 4.17 -13.61 14.74
N ALA A 167 4.08 -14.46 15.77
CA ALA A 167 3.96 -15.91 15.60
C ALA A 167 2.60 -16.28 14.99
N GLU A 168 1.51 -15.74 15.53
CA GLU A 168 0.16 -15.95 15.00
C GLU A 168 0.03 -15.44 13.56
N LEU A 169 0.61 -14.27 13.25
CA LEU A 169 0.63 -13.75 11.87
C LEU A 169 1.39 -14.67 10.90
N LEU A 170 2.47 -15.31 11.34
CA LEU A 170 3.19 -16.27 10.50
C LEU A 170 2.37 -17.54 10.24
N GLU A 171 1.59 -18.00 11.21
CA GLU A 171 0.75 -19.19 11.06
C GLU A 171 -0.52 -18.90 10.26
N GLU A 172 -1.27 -17.85 10.62
CA GLU A 172 -2.62 -17.60 10.13
C GLU A 172 -2.70 -16.47 9.09
N GLY A 173 -1.71 -15.57 9.10
CA GLY A 173 -1.72 -14.38 8.25
C GLY A 173 -1.60 -14.72 6.76
N ARG A 174 -2.36 -14.02 5.91
CA ARG A 174 -2.35 -14.26 4.46
C ARG A 174 -1.13 -13.63 3.80
N ALA A 175 -0.40 -14.44 3.02
CA ALA A 175 0.58 -13.92 2.09
C ALA A 175 -0.14 -13.29 0.88
N THR A 176 0.49 -12.32 0.22
CA THR A 176 -0.08 -11.64 -0.97
C THR A 176 0.61 -12.21 -2.21
N PRO A 177 -0.09 -12.90 -3.12
CA PRO A 177 0.51 -13.38 -4.35
C PRO A 177 1.06 -12.22 -5.20
N PRO A 178 2.23 -12.37 -5.85
CA PRO A 178 2.83 -11.34 -6.68
C PRO A 178 2.08 -11.11 -8.00
N VAL A 179 1.35 -12.13 -8.45
CA VAL A 179 0.60 -12.14 -9.70
C VAL A 179 -0.85 -12.47 -9.38
N GLU A 180 -1.77 -11.67 -9.89
CA GLU A 180 -3.21 -11.85 -9.68
C GLU A 180 -4.00 -11.57 -10.97
N PRO A 181 -5.21 -12.12 -11.11
CA PRO A 181 -6.04 -11.82 -12.27
C PRO A 181 -6.64 -10.42 -12.11
N ILE A 182 -6.49 -9.59 -13.14
CA ILE A 182 -7.05 -8.25 -13.21
C ILE A 182 -8.22 -8.25 -14.19
N THR A 183 -9.36 -7.72 -13.76
CA THR A 183 -10.57 -7.59 -14.57
C THR A 183 -10.77 -6.15 -15.03
N SER A 184 -11.33 -5.98 -16.23
CA SER A 184 -11.78 -4.67 -16.68
C SER A 184 -13.14 -4.31 -16.07
N TRP A 185 -13.38 -3.01 -15.87
CA TRP A 185 -14.63 -2.46 -15.33
C TRP A 185 -15.87 -2.82 -16.16
N ALA A 186 -15.69 -3.01 -17.48
CA ALA A 186 -16.75 -3.39 -18.39
C ALA A 186 -16.97 -4.91 -18.52
N SER A 187 -16.20 -5.73 -17.79
CA SER A 187 -16.28 -7.18 -17.92
C SER A 187 -17.61 -7.71 -17.39
N LEU A 188 -18.48 -8.17 -18.30
CA LEU A 188 -19.70 -8.87 -17.93
C LEU A 188 -19.33 -10.21 -17.29
N ARG A 189 -19.56 -10.34 -15.98
CA ARG A 189 -19.35 -11.57 -15.18
C ARG A 189 -17.88 -11.97 -14.93
N GLY A 190 -16.92 -11.05 -15.11
CA GLY A 190 -15.50 -11.29 -14.75
C GLY A 190 -14.78 -12.32 -15.64
N LEU A 191 -15.34 -12.62 -16.82
CA LEU A 191 -14.77 -13.59 -17.77
C LEU A 191 -13.58 -13.00 -18.55
N ASP A 192 -13.50 -11.67 -18.64
CA ASP A 192 -12.37 -10.97 -19.28
C ASP A 192 -11.39 -10.50 -18.19
N HIS A 193 -10.45 -11.37 -17.85
CA HIS A 193 -9.32 -11.06 -16.99
C HIS A 193 -7.99 -11.39 -17.66
N TRP A 194 -6.93 -10.70 -17.26
CA TRP A 194 -5.55 -11.02 -17.63
C TRP A 194 -4.70 -11.14 -16.36
N TRP A 195 -3.63 -11.93 -16.44
CA TRP A 195 -2.69 -12.05 -15.33
C TRP A 195 -1.69 -10.90 -15.36
N SER A 196 -1.57 -10.19 -14.24
CA SER A 196 -0.68 -9.05 -14.09
C SER A 196 0.05 -9.12 -12.75
N TRP A 197 1.13 -8.36 -12.62
CA TRP A 197 1.66 -8.04 -11.31
C TRP A 197 0.56 -7.40 -10.45
N SER A 198 0.54 -7.78 -9.17
CA SER A 198 -0.44 -7.28 -8.22
C SER A 198 -0.20 -5.78 -7.95
N PRO A 199 -1.23 -4.92 -8.05
CA PRO A 199 -1.11 -3.50 -7.71
C PRO A 199 -0.62 -3.29 -6.27
N ARG A 200 -0.94 -4.22 -5.35
CA ARG A 200 -0.44 -4.20 -3.96
C ARG A 200 1.06 -4.39 -3.89
N TRP A 201 1.62 -5.24 -4.76
CA TRP A 201 3.05 -5.45 -4.88
C TRP A 201 3.75 -4.24 -5.48
N GLU A 202 3.19 -3.65 -6.54
CA GLU A 202 3.75 -2.45 -7.15
C GLU A 202 3.79 -1.27 -6.17
N ALA A 203 2.73 -1.06 -5.38
CA ALA A 203 2.70 -0.07 -4.31
C ALA A 203 3.73 -0.36 -3.19
N ALA A 204 3.77 -1.61 -2.72
CA ALA A 204 4.75 -2.03 -1.72
C ALA A 204 6.19 -1.79 -2.20
N ALA A 205 6.46 -2.11 -3.47
CA ALA A 205 7.76 -1.89 -4.09
C ALA A 205 8.08 -0.41 -4.25
N GLY A 206 7.10 0.43 -4.63
CA GLY A 206 7.27 1.88 -4.69
C GLY A 206 7.73 2.47 -3.35
N ARG A 207 7.06 2.11 -2.25
CA ARG A 207 7.47 2.51 -0.89
C ARG A 207 8.86 1.98 -0.54
N ALA A 208 9.11 0.69 -0.73
CA ALA A 208 10.38 0.08 -0.37
C ALA A 208 11.56 0.64 -1.19
N LEU A 209 11.37 0.92 -2.48
CA LEU A 209 12.38 1.50 -3.34
C LEU A 209 12.77 2.91 -2.88
N ALA A 210 11.82 3.73 -2.43
CA ALA A 210 12.12 5.05 -1.85
C ALA A 210 13.03 4.92 -0.61
N HIS A 211 12.74 3.96 0.28
CA HIS A 211 13.57 3.66 1.44
C HIS A 211 14.96 3.14 1.05
N LEU A 212 15.06 2.27 0.05
CA LEU A 212 16.33 1.74 -0.46
C LEU A 212 17.20 2.85 -1.06
N LEU A 213 16.63 3.74 -1.89
CA LEU A 213 17.38 4.85 -2.47
C LEU A 213 17.81 5.87 -1.39
N ALA A 214 16.95 6.16 -0.41
CA ALA A 214 17.26 7.06 0.70
C ALA A 214 18.45 6.56 1.54
N ALA A 215 18.53 5.26 1.79
CA ALA A 215 19.61 4.68 2.56
C ALA A 215 20.77 4.14 1.70
N ALA A 216 20.70 4.22 0.37
CA ALA A 216 21.81 3.87 -0.52
C ALA A 216 23.03 4.80 -0.34
N ASP A 217 22.81 6.04 0.09
CA ASP A 217 23.86 7.06 0.25
C ASP A 217 24.70 7.22 -1.05
N GLY A 218 24.00 7.19 -2.19
CA GLY A 218 24.62 7.30 -3.52
C GLY A 218 25.48 6.12 -3.96
N ARG A 219 25.48 5.00 -3.24
CA ARG A 219 26.18 3.76 -3.62
C ARG A 219 25.25 2.77 -4.33
N PRO A 220 25.78 1.82 -5.12
CA PRO A 220 24.98 0.71 -5.62
C PRO A 220 24.36 -0.08 -4.45
N VAL A 221 23.19 -0.69 -4.68
CA VAL A 221 22.51 -1.54 -3.70
C VAL A 221 22.27 -2.91 -4.33
N THR A 222 22.58 -3.96 -3.58
CA THR A 222 22.23 -5.34 -3.93
C THR A 222 21.12 -5.85 -3.03
N VAL A 223 20.15 -6.56 -3.62
CA VAL A 223 19.06 -7.23 -2.91
C VAL A 223 19.21 -8.75 -2.99
N PRO A 224 18.49 -9.53 -2.16
CA PRO A 224 18.50 -10.98 -2.28
C PRO A 224 18.01 -11.44 -3.66
N GLY A 225 18.49 -12.60 -4.12
CA GLY A 225 18.03 -13.22 -5.37
C GLY A 225 16.54 -13.60 -5.36
N GLY A 226 16.08 -14.17 -6.47
CA GLY A 226 14.67 -14.54 -6.64
C GLY A 226 13.76 -13.32 -6.75
N LEU A 227 12.59 -13.37 -6.12
CA LEU A 227 11.54 -12.36 -6.31
C LEU A 227 11.96 -10.96 -5.83
N ALA A 228 12.80 -10.84 -4.81
CA ALA A 228 13.33 -9.54 -4.39
C ALA A 228 14.20 -8.90 -5.49
N ALA A 229 15.05 -9.69 -6.17
CA ALA A 229 15.83 -9.21 -7.30
C ALA A 229 14.96 -8.86 -8.51
N GLU A 230 13.94 -9.66 -8.81
CA GLU A 230 12.97 -9.38 -9.89
C GLU A 230 12.23 -8.05 -9.67
N VAL A 231 11.84 -7.76 -8.43
CA VAL A 231 11.10 -6.55 -8.05
C VAL A 231 11.98 -5.31 -7.97
N PHE A 232 13.20 -5.42 -7.41
CA PHE A 232 14.00 -4.24 -7.05
C PHE A 232 15.26 -4.03 -7.89
N GLN A 233 15.98 -5.09 -8.26
CA GLN A 233 17.37 -4.95 -8.75
C GLN A 233 17.44 -4.13 -10.04
N ARG A 234 16.51 -4.35 -10.99
CA ARG A 234 16.44 -3.58 -12.24
C ARG A 234 16.28 -2.07 -12.00
N ALA A 235 15.41 -1.68 -11.07
CA ALA A 235 15.20 -0.28 -10.75
C ALA A 235 16.41 0.32 -10.02
N LEU A 236 17.00 -0.43 -9.08
CA LEU A 236 18.22 -0.02 -8.37
C LEU A 236 19.39 0.19 -9.33
N ASP A 237 19.64 -0.73 -10.24
CA ASP A 237 20.72 -0.65 -11.24
C ASP A 237 20.54 0.55 -12.18
N ALA A 238 19.29 0.91 -12.49
CA ALA A 238 19.00 2.06 -13.34
C ALA A 238 19.09 3.42 -12.62
N LEU A 239 18.79 3.47 -11.32
CA LEU A 239 18.70 4.70 -10.53
C LEU A 239 19.97 5.01 -9.72
N LEU A 240 20.78 3.99 -9.41
CA LEU A 240 22.03 4.09 -8.63
C LEU A 240 23.26 4.00 -9.55
N PRO A 241 24.41 4.55 -9.13
CA PRO A 241 25.61 4.46 -9.96
C PRO A 241 26.16 3.04 -9.90
N ALA A 242 26.79 2.58 -10.98
CA ALA A 242 27.36 1.25 -11.05
C ALA A 242 28.70 1.09 -10.30
N ALA A 243 29.35 2.20 -9.91
CA ALA A 243 30.70 2.18 -9.33
C ALA A 243 30.69 2.31 -7.80
N GLY A 244 31.55 1.53 -7.15
CA GLY A 244 31.79 1.58 -5.70
C GLY A 244 31.37 0.30 -4.97
N PRO A 245 31.68 0.18 -3.67
CA PRO A 245 31.23 -0.95 -2.87
C PRO A 245 29.71 -0.89 -2.71
N ALA A 246 29.03 -1.96 -3.11
CA ALA A 246 27.58 -2.06 -3.01
C ALA A 246 27.14 -2.17 -1.56
N ARG A 247 26.06 -1.48 -1.19
CA ARG A 247 25.36 -1.71 0.08
C ARG A 247 24.48 -2.93 -0.04
N ARG A 248 24.52 -3.80 0.98
CA ARG A 248 23.78 -5.06 0.96
C ARG A 248 22.45 -4.94 1.69
N ALA A 249 21.36 -5.16 0.98
CA ALA A 249 20.03 -5.33 1.55
C ALA A 249 19.71 -6.83 1.67
N VAL A 250 19.13 -7.24 2.80
CA VAL A 250 18.71 -8.62 3.06
C VAL A 250 17.26 -8.69 3.53
N LEU A 251 16.60 -9.84 3.34
CA LEU A 251 15.32 -10.11 3.98
C LEU A 251 15.55 -10.47 5.45
N ALA A 252 14.79 -9.83 6.35
CA ALA A 252 14.81 -10.13 7.77
C ALA A 252 13.39 -10.06 8.34
N GLY A 253 13.12 -10.80 9.40
CA GLY A 253 11.82 -10.78 10.05
C GLY A 253 11.56 -11.99 10.93
N PRO A 254 10.34 -12.11 11.47
CA PRO A 254 9.97 -13.20 12.36
C PRO A 254 10.11 -14.55 11.64
N GLY A 255 10.63 -15.57 12.32
CA GLY A 255 10.83 -16.91 11.74
C GLY A 255 12.01 -17.04 10.76
N LEU A 256 12.72 -15.95 10.44
CA LEU A 256 13.98 -16.01 9.70
C LEU A 256 15.19 -16.00 10.66
N PRO A 257 16.35 -16.54 10.24
CA PRO A 257 17.61 -16.36 10.96
C PRO A 257 17.92 -14.87 11.15
N ALA A 258 18.67 -14.56 12.22
CA ALA A 258 19.16 -13.19 12.42
C ALA A 258 20.02 -12.78 11.21
N PRO A 259 19.78 -11.58 10.64
CA PRO A 259 20.56 -11.11 9.50
C PRO A 259 22.03 -10.90 9.89
N ASP A 260 22.91 -11.11 8.91
CA ASP A 260 24.36 -10.96 9.08
C ASP A 260 24.71 -9.55 9.58
N ALA A 261 25.78 -9.44 10.38
CA ALA A 261 26.23 -8.16 10.91
C ALA A 261 26.74 -7.17 9.85
N ASP A 262 26.99 -7.64 8.62
CA ASP A 262 27.43 -6.83 7.49
C ASP A 262 26.28 -6.30 6.61
N ALA A 263 25.03 -6.63 6.94
CA ALA A 263 23.87 -6.10 6.23
C ALA A 263 23.70 -4.61 6.52
N ASP A 264 23.77 -3.79 5.47
CA ASP A 264 23.51 -2.35 5.54
C ASP A 264 22.02 -2.03 5.76
N MET A 265 21.16 -2.90 5.20
CA MET A 265 19.72 -2.67 5.10
C MET A 265 18.97 -3.98 5.29
N VAL A 266 17.77 -3.89 5.86
CA VAL A 266 16.90 -5.05 6.11
C VAL A 266 15.49 -4.78 5.59
N LEU A 267 15.04 -5.59 4.65
CA LEU A 267 13.65 -5.66 4.19
C LEU A 267 12.82 -6.41 5.25
N VAL A 268 11.94 -5.69 5.96
CA VAL A 268 11.24 -6.19 7.15
C VAL A 268 9.72 -6.05 7.01
N PRO A 269 8.92 -6.94 7.63
CA PRO A 269 7.47 -6.81 7.59
C PRO A 269 6.99 -5.69 8.51
N THR A 270 5.89 -5.07 8.12
CA THR A 270 5.12 -4.13 8.92
C THR A 270 3.92 -4.85 9.51
N HIS A 271 3.68 -4.65 10.80
CA HIS A 271 2.58 -5.31 11.51
C HIS A 271 1.22 -4.82 10.97
N PRO A 272 0.34 -5.70 10.46
CA PRO A 272 -0.88 -5.29 9.77
C PRO A 272 -1.87 -4.55 10.68
N GLN A 273 -1.87 -4.82 11.99
CA GLN A 273 -2.80 -4.16 12.92
C GLN A 273 -2.24 -2.88 13.58
N THR A 274 -0.91 -2.72 13.65
CA THR A 274 -0.29 -1.64 14.45
C THR A 274 0.59 -0.71 13.63
N GLY A 275 0.90 -1.07 12.37
CA GLY A 275 1.78 -0.29 11.51
C GLY A 275 3.25 -0.31 11.93
N VAL A 276 3.60 -1.01 13.01
CA VAL A 276 4.97 -1.04 13.53
C VAL A 276 5.82 -1.99 12.68
N PRO A 277 6.94 -1.53 12.08
CA PRO A 277 7.89 -2.41 11.41
C PRO A 277 8.56 -3.35 12.41
N TRP A 278 8.72 -4.61 12.03
CA TRP A 278 9.51 -5.56 12.80
C TRP A 278 10.94 -5.02 12.99
N SER A 279 11.46 -5.18 14.20
CA SER A 279 12.77 -4.66 14.57
C SER A 279 13.72 -5.83 14.88
N PRO A 280 14.89 -5.91 14.21
CA PRO A 280 15.86 -6.96 14.49
C PRO A 280 16.49 -6.78 15.88
N ALA A 281 16.71 -7.90 16.57
CA ALA A 281 17.52 -7.92 17.78
C ALA A 281 19.02 -8.03 17.44
N GLY A 282 19.89 -7.53 18.33
CA GLY A 282 21.34 -7.71 18.21
C GLY A 282 22.03 -6.75 17.22
N PRO A 283 23.19 -7.14 16.64
CA PRO A 283 24.01 -6.26 15.81
C PRO A 283 23.30 -5.66 14.59
N ALA A 284 22.31 -6.37 14.03
CA ALA A 284 21.53 -5.88 12.91
C ALA A 284 20.49 -4.81 13.28
N ALA A 285 20.33 -4.48 14.57
CA ALA A 285 19.49 -3.36 15.01
C ALA A 285 19.93 -2.01 14.43
N SER A 286 21.20 -1.88 14.02
CA SER A 286 21.72 -0.67 13.36
C SER A 286 21.48 -0.62 11.85
N ALA A 287 21.06 -1.73 11.21
CA ALA A 287 20.77 -1.75 9.78
C ALA A 287 19.54 -0.90 9.46
N TYR A 288 19.54 -0.24 8.30
CA TYR A 288 18.41 0.58 7.89
C TYR A 288 17.20 -0.31 7.54
N ARG A 289 16.06 -0.05 8.20
CA ARG A 289 14.83 -0.83 8.00
C ARG A 289 14.07 -0.32 6.79
N VAL A 290 13.76 -1.24 5.88
CA VAL A 290 12.94 -1.01 4.70
C VAL A 290 11.61 -1.74 4.92
N PRO A 291 10.54 -1.00 5.28
CA PRO A 291 9.27 -1.62 5.62
C PRO A 291 8.56 -2.15 4.37
N LEU A 292 8.01 -3.36 4.50
CA LEU A 292 7.13 -4.00 3.52
C LEU A 292 5.80 -4.38 4.19
N PRO A 293 4.66 -4.34 3.48
CA PRO A 293 3.43 -4.95 3.98
C PRO A 293 3.64 -6.43 4.30
N PHE A 294 3.08 -6.90 5.41
CA PHE A 294 3.30 -8.27 5.91
C PHE A 294 3.10 -9.35 4.84
N GLY A 295 2.00 -9.29 4.07
CA GLY A 295 1.69 -10.30 3.06
C GLY A 295 2.70 -10.36 1.91
N VAL A 296 3.25 -9.21 1.48
CA VAL A 296 4.30 -9.11 0.45
C VAL A 296 5.61 -9.66 0.99
N TRP A 297 5.99 -9.24 2.21
CA TRP A 297 7.20 -9.74 2.86
C TRP A 297 7.13 -11.26 3.09
N LYS A 298 6.00 -11.79 3.59
CA LYS A 298 5.81 -13.22 3.86
C LYS A 298 6.04 -14.05 2.61
N TRP A 299 5.54 -13.58 1.46
CA TRP A 299 5.75 -14.26 0.17
C TRP A 299 7.20 -14.25 -0.29
N MET A 300 7.94 -13.14 -0.07
CA MET A 300 9.38 -13.08 -0.37
C MET A 300 10.23 -13.93 0.58
N ALA A 301 9.88 -13.95 1.87
CA ALA A 301 10.63 -14.61 2.94
C ALA A 301 10.42 -16.12 2.97
N PHE A 302 9.19 -16.56 2.71
CA PHE A 302 8.79 -17.96 2.70
C PHE A 302 8.13 -18.26 1.36
N PRO A 303 8.90 -18.23 0.24
CA PRO A 303 8.35 -18.57 -1.05
C PRO A 303 7.75 -19.97 -0.91
N GLU A 304 6.44 -20.09 -1.18
CA GLU A 304 5.82 -21.40 -1.28
C GLU A 304 6.70 -22.23 -2.20
N ARG A 305 7.04 -23.46 -1.76
CA ARG A 305 7.69 -24.41 -2.65
C ARG A 305 6.69 -24.68 -3.77
N GLN A 306 6.72 -23.88 -4.82
CA GLN A 306 6.11 -24.25 -6.09
C GLN A 306 6.69 -25.62 -6.40
N LEU A 307 5.87 -26.65 -6.26
CA LEU A 307 6.21 -28.04 -6.50
C LEU A 307 7.01 -28.08 -7.80
N GLY A 308 8.30 -28.41 -7.69
CA GLY A 308 9.32 -28.16 -8.70
C GLY A 308 8.78 -28.13 -10.12
N LEU A 309 8.59 -26.91 -10.65
CA LEU A 309 8.52 -26.69 -12.08
C LEU A 309 9.93 -26.95 -12.59
N PRO A 310 10.15 -27.81 -13.60
CA PRO A 310 11.47 -27.94 -14.18
C PRO A 310 11.89 -26.58 -14.72
N ALA A 311 12.99 -26.06 -14.16
CA ALA A 311 13.70 -24.94 -14.74
C ALA A 311 14.04 -25.31 -16.19
N SER A 312 13.38 -24.65 -17.15
CA SER A 312 13.74 -24.67 -18.57
C SER A 312 14.00 -26.06 -19.18
N GLY A 313 13.16 -27.05 -18.89
CA GLY A 313 13.26 -28.38 -19.49
C GLY A 313 11.94 -28.77 -20.14
N THR A 314 11.99 -29.28 -21.38
CA THR A 314 10.87 -30.01 -21.97
C THR A 314 10.45 -31.13 -21.01
N MET A 315 9.14 -31.21 -20.73
CA MET A 315 8.55 -32.31 -19.97
C MET A 315 9.02 -33.65 -20.54
N PRO A 316 9.43 -34.62 -19.72
CA PRO A 316 9.75 -35.96 -20.20
C PRO A 316 8.55 -36.55 -20.95
N ASP A 317 8.80 -37.23 -22.08
CA ASP A 317 7.75 -37.90 -22.84
C ASP A 317 6.93 -38.83 -21.92
N GLY A 318 5.61 -38.65 -21.94
CA GLY A 318 4.66 -39.45 -21.15
C GLY A 318 4.29 -38.90 -19.77
N VAL A 319 4.84 -37.76 -19.34
CA VAL A 319 4.37 -37.06 -18.14
C VAL A 319 3.29 -36.05 -18.54
N LEU A 320 2.04 -36.33 -18.18
CA LEU A 320 0.95 -35.36 -18.24
C LEU A 320 0.82 -34.70 -16.87
N ARG A 321 1.02 -33.38 -16.79
CA ARG A 321 0.61 -32.58 -15.63
C ARG A 321 -0.60 -31.75 -16.04
N ASP A 322 -1.69 -31.90 -15.29
CA ASP A 322 -2.90 -31.09 -15.43
C ASP A 322 -2.77 -29.72 -14.73
N ASP A 323 -1.63 -29.45 -14.08
CA ASP A 323 -1.35 -28.16 -13.46
C ASP A 323 -0.92 -27.15 -14.53
N PRO A 324 -1.71 -26.08 -14.78
CA PRO A 324 -1.28 -25.02 -15.68
C PRO A 324 0.01 -24.38 -15.14
N PRO A 325 0.93 -23.95 -16.02
CA PRO A 325 2.11 -23.22 -15.60
C PRO A 325 1.69 -21.99 -14.79
N ALA A 326 2.52 -21.62 -13.80
CA ALA A 326 2.27 -20.42 -13.01
C ALA A 326 2.06 -19.24 -13.96
N PRO A 327 0.95 -18.49 -13.83
CA PRO A 327 0.66 -17.38 -14.70
C PRO A 327 1.80 -16.36 -14.64
N ARG A 328 2.30 -15.97 -15.81
CA ARG A 328 3.38 -14.97 -15.93
C ARG A 328 2.81 -13.69 -16.54
N PRO A 329 3.07 -12.53 -15.92
CA PRO A 329 2.79 -11.25 -16.53
C PRO A 329 3.54 -11.14 -17.87
N ASP A 330 2.93 -10.46 -18.83
CA ASP A 330 3.49 -10.19 -20.16
C ASP A 330 4.51 -9.03 -20.15
N HIS A 331 4.76 -8.42 -19.00
CA HIS A 331 5.67 -7.31 -18.81
C HIS A 331 6.54 -7.49 -17.56
N LEU A 332 7.69 -6.82 -17.58
CA LEU A 332 8.58 -6.74 -16.42
C LEU A 332 7.91 -5.95 -15.29
N PHE A 333 8.25 -6.30 -14.04
CA PHE A 333 7.78 -5.61 -12.85
C PHE A 333 8.08 -4.10 -12.91
N ARG A 334 7.12 -3.30 -12.42
CA ARG A 334 7.22 -1.84 -12.28
C ARG A 334 6.77 -1.44 -10.89
N ALA A 335 7.54 -0.57 -10.24
CA ALA A 335 7.14 -0.05 -8.94
C ALA A 335 6.12 1.07 -9.13
N ASP A 336 5.16 1.22 -8.23
CA ASP A 336 4.17 2.28 -8.36
C ASP A 336 4.81 3.68 -8.18
N ALA A 337 4.78 4.50 -9.24
CA ALA A 337 5.39 5.83 -9.26
C ALA A 337 4.79 6.76 -8.18
N GLY A 338 3.48 6.68 -7.95
CA GLY A 338 2.76 7.54 -7.01
C GLY A 338 3.18 7.26 -5.56
N THR A 339 3.20 5.98 -5.19
CA THR A 339 3.62 5.51 -3.87
C THR A 339 5.10 5.75 -3.65
N PHE A 340 5.94 5.55 -4.67
CA PHE A 340 7.36 5.89 -4.64
C PHE A 340 7.57 7.38 -4.37
N HIS A 341 6.94 8.25 -5.16
CA HIS A 341 7.04 9.70 -5.03
C HIS A 341 6.54 10.15 -3.65
N HIS A 342 5.32 9.73 -3.25
CA HIS A 342 4.73 10.07 -1.96
C HIS A 342 5.62 9.65 -0.78
N THR A 343 6.24 8.47 -0.84
CA THR A 343 7.17 8.02 0.20
C THR A 343 8.47 8.83 0.18
N LEU A 344 9.09 8.98 -0.99
CA LEU A 344 10.42 9.58 -1.12
C LEU A 344 10.43 11.04 -0.66
N VAL A 345 9.43 11.83 -1.04
CA VAL A 345 9.38 13.27 -0.65
C VAL A 345 9.27 13.48 0.86
N ARG A 346 8.90 12.44 1.61
CA ARG A 346 8.79 12.44 3.08
C ARG A 346 10.04 11.92 3.80
N LEU A 347 11.04 11.45 3.08
CA LEU A 347 12.32 11.06 3.64
C LEU A 347 13.29 12.24 3.63
N LEU A 348 13.94 12.52 4.76
CA LEU A 348 14.90 13.63 4.87
C LEU A 348 16.01 13.57 3.80
N ALA A 349 16.40 12.36 3.40
CA ALA A 349 17.40 12.11 2.37
C ALA A 349 17.02 12.72 1.00
N ALA A 350 15.72 12.90 0.71
CA ALA A 350 15.24 13.46 -0.55
C ALA A 350 15.74 14.89 -0.82
N ARG A 351 16.18 15.61 0.23
CA ARG A 351 16.83 16.92 0.07
C ARG A 351 18.14 16.86 -0.72
N GLY A 352 18.78 15.70 -0.78
CA GLY A 352 20.00 15.46 -1.52
C GLY A 352 19.82 15.63 -3.03
N PRO A 353 20.82 16.19 -3.75
CA PRO A 353 20.69 16.54 -5.16
C PRO A 353 20.35 15.34 -6.06
N ARG A 354 20.90 14.16 -5.75
CA ARG A 354 20.66 12.94 -6.53
C ARG A 354 19.20 12.46 -6.45
N LEU A 355 18.61 12.45 -5.25
CA LEU A 355 17.22 12.01 -5.10
C LEU A 355 16.24 13.03 -5.68
N ARG A 356 16.59 14.31 -5.63
CA ARG A 356 15.86 15.37 -6.34
C ARG A 356 15.89 15.15 -7.85
N GLU A 357 17.07 14.84 -8.43
CA GLU A 357 17.18 14.53 -9.85
C GLU A 357 16.32 13.33 -10.28
N ILE A 358 16.23 12.28 -9.45
CA ILE A 358 15.35 11.14 -9.72
C ILE A 358 13.86 11.55 -9.71
N LEU A 359 13.46 12.40 -8.76
CA LEU A 359 12.10 12.93 -8.67
C LEU A 359 11.76 13.82 -9.88
N ASP A 360 12.68 14.70 -10.28
CA ASP A 360 12.51 15.60 -11.42
C ASP A 360 12.37 14.83 -12.75
N ASN A 361 13.05 13.67 -12.87
CA ASN A 361 13.02 12.81 -14.04
C ASN A 361 12.03 11.63 -13.95
N LEU A 362 11.13 11.62 -12.94
CA LEU A 362 10.23 10.49 -12.69
C LEU A 362 9.38 10.09 -13.91
N THR A 363 8.92 11.07 -14.69
CA THR A 363 8.14 10.82 -15.91
C THR A 363 8.95 10.05 -16.97
N ASP A 364 10.24 10.33 -17.09
CA ASP A 364 11.11 9.61 -18.03
C ASP A 364 11.42 8.19 -17.52
N HIS A 365 11.54 8.00 -16.21
CA HIS A 365 11.65 6.67 -15.61
C HIS A 365 10.38 5.81 -15.79
N MET A 366 9.19 6.42 -15.73
CA MET A 366 7.93 5.76 -16.08
C MET A 366 7.90 5.34 -17.56
N ARG A 367 8.35 6.22 -18.48
CA ARG A 367 8.45 5.88 -19.91
C ARG A 367 9.46 4.77 -20.19
N ALA A 368 10.52 4.68 -19.40
CA ALA A 368 11.48 3.58 -19.46
C ALA A 368 10.96 2.27 -18.85
N GLY A 369 9.75 2.27 -18.28
CA GLY A 369 9.12 1.11 -17.66
C GLY A 369 9.84 0.63 -16.40
N LEU A 370 10.39 1.55 -15.61
CA LEU A 370 10.87 1.30 -14.24
C LEU A 370 9.74 1.46 -13.22
N PHE A 371 8.81 2.37 -13.52
CA PHE A 371 7.61 2.66 -12.77
C PHE A 371 6.36 2.57 -13.65
#